data_AF-A0A8U0HT82-F1
#
_entry.id   AF-A0A8U0HT82-F1
#
_cell.length_a   1.000
_cell.length_b   1.000
_cell.length_c   1.000
_cell.angle_alpha   90.00
_cell.angle_beta   90.00
_cell.angle_gamma   90.00
#
_symmetry.space_group_name_H-M   'P 1'
#
loop_
_entity.id
_entity.type
_entity.pdbx_description
1 polymer ?
#
loop_
_entity_poly.entity_id
_entity_poly.type
_entity_poly.pdbx_seq_one_letter_code
_entity_poly.pdbx_strand_id
1 'polypeptide(L)'
;MTERAWQDLIVGDRMSVDQEFAQEVADSQFSRQEWGLIMTAVEFEIENPGDAEQARIVADTSKVEQVMPELENIRNQMNSVAGGGGGGGKQSGGGGVFDSVKDALGLGGGGSGVDRDRLEAANRLAQEYAGELQQRLESQGKWSRVRQAASE
;
A
#
# COMPACT_ATOMS: atom_id res chain seq x y z
N MET A 1 -5.53 8.62 -25.37
CA MET A 1 -5.17 9.95 -24.82
C MET A 1 -6.11 10.38 -23.69
N THR A 2 -7.18 9.64 -23.42
CA THR A 2 -8.31 10.03 -22.57
C THR A 2 -8.13 9.66 -21.10
N GLU A 3 -7.39 8.57 -20.84
CA GLU A 3 -6.95 8.18 -19.50
C GLU A 3 -6.21 9.31 -18.76
N ARG A 4 -5.37 10.06 -19.48
CA ARG A 4 -4.64 11.20 -18.90
C ARG A 4 -5.54 12.39 -18.59
N ALA A 5 -6.62 12.59 -19.36
CA ALA A 5 -7.47 13.77 -19.23
C ALA A 5 -8.24 13.77 -17.90
N TRP A 6 -8.82 12.63 -17.50
CA TRP A 6 -9.52 12.56 -16.21
C TRP A 6 -8.56 12.47 -15.03
N GLN A 7 -7.40 11.82 -15.19
CA GLN A 7 -6.36 11.78 -14.15
C GLN A 7 -5.87 13.20 -13.80
N ASP A 8 -5.69 14.07 -14.79
CA ASP A 8 -5.31 15.47 -14.58
C ASP A 8 -6.37 16.25 -13.78
N LEU A 9 -7.66 15.93 -13.95
CA LEU A 9 -8.76 16.58 -13.22
C LEU A 9 -8.78 16.25 -11.73
N ILE A 10 -8.24 15.09 -11.35
CA ILE A 10 -8.33 14.57 -9.97
C ILE A 10 -7.04 14.76 -9.17
N VAL A 11 -5.95 15.29 -9.76
CA VAL A 11 -4.65 15.44 -9.08
C VAL A 11 -4.79 16.16 -7.73
N GLY A 12 -5.53 17.28 -7.68
CA GLY A 12 -5.71 18.04 -6.44
C GLY A 12 -6.52 17.29 -5.38
N ASP A 13 -7.52 16.52 -5.81
CA ASP A 13 -8.33 15.69 -4.91
C ASP A 13 -7.52 14.51 -4.38
N ARG A 14 -6.73 13.86 -5.24
CA ARG A 14 -5.78 12.80 -4.87
C ARG A 14 -4.79 13.28 -3.81
N MET A 15 -4.18 14.45 -4.00
CA MET A 15 -3.25 15.01 -3.01
C MET A 15 -3.90 15.28 -1.64
N SER A 16 -5.20 15.53 -1.61
CA SER A 16 -5.95 15.70 -0.36
C SER A 16 -6.23 14.35 0.29
N VAL A 17 -6.67 13.35 -0.49
CA VAL A 17 -6.89 11.98 -0.02
C VAL A 17 -5.58 11.38 0.49
N ASP A 18 -4.45 11.62 -0.16
CA ASP A 18 -3.12 11.18 0.31
C ASP A 18 -2.81 11.66 1.74
N GLN A 19 -3.27 12.86 2.10
CA GLN A 19 -3.07 13.43 3.44
C GLN A 19 -4.07 12.90 4.45
N GLU A 20 -5.33 12.73 4.05
CA GLU A 20 -6.42 12.26 4.90
C GLU A 20 -6.27 10.75 5.19
N PHE A 21 -5.93 9.97 4.18
CA PHE A 21 -5.73 8.51 4.22
C PHE A 21 -4.43 8.09 4.94
N ALA A 22 -3.60 9.06 5.30
CA ALA A 22 -2.37 8.85 6.06
C ALA A 22 -2.59 8.13 7.40
N GLN A 23 -3.75 8.32 8.03
CA GLN A 23 -4.11 7.66 9.28
C GLN A 23 -4.46 6.19 9.04
N GLU A 24 -5.31 5.89 8.04
CA GLU A 24 -5.65 4.52 7.64
C GLU A 24 -4.40 3.70 7.30
N VAL A 25 -3.44 4.31 6.61
CA VAL A 25 -2.14 3.68 6.34
C VAL A 25 -1.39 3.38 7.63
N ALA A 26 -1.39 4.30 8.60
CA ALA A 26 -0.70 4.09 9.88
C ALA A 26 -1.35 3.02 10.76
N ASP A 27 -2.67 2.84 10.64
CA ASP A 27 -3.44 1.79 11.33
C ASP A 27 -3.39 0.44 10.57
N SER A 28 -2.91 0.46 9.32
CA SER A 28 -2.66 -0.73 8.51
C SER A 28 -1.35 -1.44 8.91
N GLN A 29 -1.06 -2.56 8.25
CA GLN A 29 0.22 -3.28 8.40
C GLN A 29 1.40 -2.67 7.61
N PHE A 30 1.17 -1.57 6.88
CA PHE A 30 2.19 -0.91 6.06
C PHE A 30 2.65 0.39 6.72
N SER A 31 3.97 0.60 6.73
CA SER A 31 4.53 1.91 6.99
C SER A 31 4.24 2.88 5.85
N ARG A 32 4.34 4.18 6.11
CA ARG A 32 4.18 5.23 5.08
C ARG A 32 5.13 5.07 3.89
N GLN A 33 6.34 4.56 4.12
CA GLN A 33 7.33 4.32 3.07
C GLN A 33 6.92 3.12 2.19
N GLU A 34 6.50 2.03 2.83
CA GLU A 34 5.97 0.86 2.14
C GLU A 34 4.72 1.20 1.32
N TRP A 35 3.81 1.98 1.89
CA TRP A 35 2.63 2.48 1.18
C TRP A 35 2.99 3.35 -0.02
N GLY A 36 3.96 4.25 0.13
CA GLY A 36 4.45 5.07 -0.97
C GLY A 36 4.95 4.21 -2.14
N LEU A 37 5.69 3.13 -1.86
CA LEU A 37 6.15 2.20 -2.89
C LEU A 37 4.99 1.42 -3.53
N ILE A 38 4.03 0.92 -2.74
CA ILE A 38 2.82 0.27 -3.27
C ILE A 38 2.10 1.22 -4.24
N MET A 39 1.91 2.48 -3.85
CA MET A 39 1.22 3.49 -4.65
C MET A 39 1.93 3.89 -5.94
N THR A 40 3.21 3.54 -6.13
CA THR A 40 3.88 3.67 -7.44
C THR A 40 3.53 2.56 -8.42
N ALA A 41 3.07 1.40 -7.91
CA ALA A 41 2.64 0.26 -8.70
C ALA A 41 1.12 0.21 -8.90
N VAL A 42 0.36 1.01 -8.14
CA VAL A 42 -1.09 1.13 -8.30
C VAL A 42 -1.41 2.11 -9.41
N GLU A 43 -2.24 1.67 -10.35
CA GLU A 43 -2.86 2.51 -11.37
C GLU A 43 -4.35 2.66 -11.05
N PHE A 44 -4.94 3.82 -11.36
CA PHE A 44 -6.36 4.04 -11.15
C PHE A 44 -7.08 4.06 -12.47
N GLU A 45 -8.23 3.39 -12.51
CA GLU A 45 -9.13 3.33 -13.66
C GLU A 45 -10.56 3.70 -13.22
N ILE A 46 -11.39 4.07 -14.20
CA ILE A 46 -12.84 4.22 -13.99
C ILE A 46 -13.52 3.10 -14.77
N GLU A 47 -14.13 2.17 -14.04
CA GLU A 47 -14.99 1.17 -14.66
C GLU A 47 -16.35 1.78 -15.01
N ASN A 48 -16.95 1.33 -16.12
CA ASN A 48 -18.28 1.74 -16.59
C ASN A 48 -18.51 3.27 -16.58
N PRO A 49 -17.60 4.11 -17.12
CA PRO A 49 -17.69 5.57 -16.98
C PRO A 49 -18.98 6.16 -17.57
N GLY A 50 -19.57 5.52 -18.58
CA GLY A 50 -20.83 5.93 -19.20
C GLY A 50 -22.09 5.62 -18.37
N ASP A 51 -22.00 4.79 -17.33
CA ASP A 51 -23.11 4.40 -16.47
C ASP A 51 -23.02 5.12 -15.11
N ALA A 52 -24.00 5.95 -14.78
CA ALA A 52 -23.96 6.73 -13.55
C ALA A 52 -24.12 5.89 -12.28
N GLU A 53 -24.76 4.73 -12.37
CA GLU A 53 -25.04 3.86 -11.24
C GLU A 53 -23.91 2.85 -11.04
N GLN A 54 -23.26 2.42 -12.12
CA GLN A 54 -22.20 1.40 -12.07
C GLN A 54 -20.78 1.95 -12.13
N ALA A 55 -20.62 3.25 -12.41
CA ALA A 55 -19.29 3.83 -12.50
C ALA A 55 -18.58 3.83 -11.16
N ARG A 56 -17.33 3.35 -11.17
CA ARG A 56 -16.49 3.33 -9.97
C ARG A 56 -15.02 3.57 -10.28
N ILE A 57 -14.32 4.26 -9.39
CA ILE A 57 -12.86 4.27 -9.41
C ILE A 57 -12.37 2.94 -8.85
N VAL A 58 -11.50 2.26 -9.58
CA VAL A 58 -10.85 1.02 -9.13
C VAL A 58 -9.34 1.18 -9.13
N ALA A 59 -8.68 0.52 -8.17
CA ALA A 59 -7.23 0.40 -8.17
C ALA A 59 -6.82 -0.86 -8.97
N ASP A 60 -6.13 -0.69 -10.10
CA ASP A 60 -5.37 -1.78 -10.69
C ASP A 60 -4.12 -2.03 -9.85
N THR A 61 -4.06 -3.24 -9.30
CA THR A 61 -3.00 -3.70 -8.40
C THR A 61 -2.18 -4.83 -9.04
N SER A 62 -2.36 -5.08 -10.33
CA SER A 62 -1.66 -6.14 -11.10
C SER A 62 -0.14 -6.03 -11.02
N LYS A 63 0.40 -4.84 -10.79
CA LYS A 63 1.85 -4.57 -10.68
C LYS A 63 2.36 -4.58 -9.23
N VAL A 64 1.50 -4.63 -8.22
CA VAL A 64 1.91 -4.58 -6.80
C VAL A 64 2.80 -5.77 -6.45
N GLU A 65 2.53 -6.95 -7.00
CA GLU A 65 3.37 -8.15 -6.80
C GLU A 65 4.84 -7.90 -7.15
N GLN A 66 5.11 -7.05 -8.15
CA GLN A 66 6.46 -6.75 -8.63
C GLN A 66 7.28 -5.90 -7.64
N VAL A 67 6.61 -5.12 -6.78
CA VAL A 67 7.27 -4.29 -5.77
C VAL A 67 7.37 -4.97 -4.40
N MET A 68 6.72 -6.13 -4.22
CA MET A 68 6.74 -6.89 -2.96
C MET A 68 8.16 -7.23 -2.45
N PRO A 69 9.11 -7.66 -3.30
CA PRO A 69 10.49 -7.91 -2.85
C PRO A 69 11.15 -6.66 -2.26
N GLU A 70 10.89 -5.49 -2.85
CA GLU A 70 11.44 -4.22 -2.36
C GLU A 70 10.78 -3.77 -1.04
N LEU A 71 9.49 -4.08 -0.84
CA LEU A 71 8.84 -3.86 0.45
C LEU A 71 9.47 -4.70 1.57
N GLU A 72 9.87 -5.94 1.28
CA GLU A 72 10.61 -6.78 2.22
C GLU A 72 12.00 -6.21 2.54
N ASN A 73 12.70 -5.68 1.53
CA ASN A 73 14.00 -5.02 1.72
C ASN A 73 13.91 -3.83 2.67
N ILE A 74 12.92 -2.95 2.49
CA ILE A 74 12.67 -1.78 3.37
C ILE A 74 12.46 -2.21 4.81
N ARG A 75 11.63 -3.24 5.03
CA ARG A 75 11.32 -3.78 6.35
C ARG A 75 12.56 -4.38 7.02
N ASN A 76 13.34 -5.16 6.27
CA ASN A 76 14.58 -5.78 6.77
C ASN A 76 15.60 -4.72 7.18
N GLN A 77 15.75 -3.65 6.39
CA GLN A 77 16.58 -2.50 6.75
C GLN A 77 16.09 -1.84 8.04
N MET A 78 14.79 -1.57 8.17
CA MET A 78 14.22 -0.97 9.37
C MET A 78 14.47 -1.83 10.62
N ASN A 79 14.28 -3.14 10.51
CA ASN A 79 14.52 -4.09 11.59
C ASN A 79 16.01 -4.15 11.97
N SER A 80 16.93 -4.05 10.99
CA SER A 80 18.37 -4.02 11.26
C SER A 80 18.82 -2.76 12.01
N VAL A 81 18.17 -1.62 11.75
CA VAL A 81 18.43 -0.35 12.44
C VAL A 81 17.81 -0.35 13.84
N ALA A 82 16.58 -0.86 13.99
CA ALA A 82 15.90 -0.99 15.27
C ALA A 82 16.56 -2.02 16.21
N GLY A 83 17.11 -3.11 15.66
CA GLY A 83 17.85 -4.14 16.40
C GLY A 83 19.34 -3.82 16.63
N GLY A 84 19.88 -2.78 15.99
CA GLY A 84 21.29 -2.36 16.10
C GLY A 84 21.59 -1.37 17.24
N GLY A 85 20.56 -0.90 17.95
CA GLY A 85 20.66 0.07 19.04
C GLY A 85 20.96 -0.55 20.41
N GLY A 86 22.05 -1.29 20.56
CA GLY A 86 22.50 -1.75 21.88
C GLY A 86 23.64 -2.75 21.83
N GLY A 87 24.88 -2.29 22.06
CA GLY A 87 25.98 -3.24 22.32
C GLY A 87 27.39 -2.81 21.91
N GLY A 88 27.74 -1.53 21.98
CA GLY A 88 29.14 -1.12 22.01
C GLY A 88 29.75 -1.37 23.39
N GLY A 89 29.97 -2.63 23.77
CA GLY A 89 30.48 -3.01 25.09
C GLY A 89 31.18 -4.37 25.04
N LYS A 90 32.45 -4.36 24.65
CA LYS A 90 33.32 -5.53 24.61
C LYS A 90 33.79 -5.87 26.04
N GLN A 91 33.19 -6.86 26.70
CA GLN A 91 33.86 -7.60 27.78
C GLN A 91 33.17 -8.93 28.11
N SER A 92 33.80 -10.01 27.62
CA SER A 92 34.03 -11.32 28.24
C SER A 92 33.03 -11.87 29.27
N GLY A 93 32.47 -13.04 28.94
CA GLY A 93 32.22 -14.12 29.91
C GLY A 93 30.76 -14.39 30.25
N GLY A 94 30.38 -15.66 30.17
CA GLY A 94 29.18 -16.20 30.82
C GLY A 94 28.15 -16.74 29.84
N GLY A 95 28.04 -18.06 29.75
CA GLY A 95 27.03 -18.74 28.96
C GLY A 95 25.61 -18.50 29.47
N GLY A 96 24.63 -18.71 28.60
CA GLY A 96 23.22 -18.68 28.97
C GLY A 96 22.27 -18.65 27.79
N VAL A 97 21.67 -19.81 27.50
CA VAL A 97 20.28 -20.02 27.10
C VAL A 97 19.68 -19.08 26.03
N PHE A 98 19.99 -19.34 24.76
CA PHE A 98 19.18 -18.86 23.62
C PHE A 98 18.89 -19.96 22.57
N ASP A 99 18.97 -21.25 22.96
CA ASP A 99 18.78 -22.37 22.03
C ASP A 99 17.38 -23.00 22.06
N SER A 100 16.45 -22.54 22.90
CA SER A 100 15.22 -23.34 23.17
C SER A 100 13.88 -22.60 23.05
N VAL A 101 13.86 -21.41 22.44
CA VAL A 101 12.59 -20.69 22.13
C VAL A 101 12.37 -20.54 20.62
N LYS A 102 13.18 -21.23 19.78
CA LYS A 102 12.96 -21.27 18.33
C LYS A 102 11.94 -22.33 17.88
N ASP A 103 11.56 -23.27 18.75
CA ASP A 103 10.67 -24.38 18.36
C ASP A 103 9.18 -24.20 18.67
N ALA A 104 8.79 -23.15 19.41
CA ALA A 104 7.39 -22.96 19.83
C ALA A 104 6.60 -21.91 19.03
N LEU A 105 7.24 -21.18 18.12
CA LEU A 105 6.58 -20.18 17.28
C LEU A 105 6.94 -20.41 15.82
N GLY A 106 6.45 -21.51 15.25
CA GLY A 106 5.82 -21.58 13.92
C GLY A 106 6.48 -20.92 12.70
N LEU A 107 7.76 -20.55 12.75
CA LEU A 107 8.51 -19.98 11.64
C LEU A 107 9.24 -21.10 10.89
N GLY A 108 8.43 -22.00 10.36
CA GLY A 108 8.82 -22.88 9.26
C GLY A 108 8.94 -22.06 8.00
N GLY A 109 10.08 -21.39 7.83
CA GLY A 109 10.48 -20.80 6.57
C GLY A 109 10.60 -21.87 5.48
N GLY A 110 9.93 -21.62 4.36
CA GLY A 110 9.93 -22.54 3.23
C GLY A 110 8.99 -22.13 2.12
N GLY A 111 9.04 -20.87 1.68
CA GLY A 111 8.32 -20.41 0.51
C GLY A 111 8.94 -19.15 -0.05
N SER A 112 9.85 -19.30 -1.02
CA SER A 112 10.30 -18.22 -1.90
C SER A 112 9.14 -17.78 -2.81
N GLY A 113 8.12 -17.16 -2.22
CA GLY A 113 6.94 -16.66 -2.88
C GLY A 113 6.42 -15.46 -2.13
N VAL A 114 5.85 -14.50 -2.86
CA VAL A 114 5.26 -13.28 -2.31
C VAL A 114 4.32 -13.63 -1.16
N ASP A 115 4.46 -12.89 -0.05
CA ASP A 115 3.54 -12.93 1.08
C ASP A 115 2.13 -12.59 0.59
N ARG A 116 1.31 -13.63 0.35
CA ARG A 116 -0.01 -13.51 -0.26
C ARG A 116 -0.96 -12.71 0.61
N ASP A 117 -0.92 -12.91 1.92
CA ASP A 117 -1.77 -12.16 2.87
C ASP A 117 -1.43 -10.67 2.80
N ARG A 118 -0.13 -10.37 2.65
CA ARG A 118 0.33 -9.01 2.49
C ARG A 118 -0.04 -8.41 1.14
N LEU A 119 0.07 -9.17 0.05
CA LEU A 119 -0.39 -8.73 -1.27
C LEU A 119 -1.90 -8.44 -1.26
N GLU A 120 -2.70 -9.34 -0.67
CA GLU A 120 -4.15 -9.14 -0.53
C GLU A 120 -4.49 -7.90 0.28
N ALA A 121 -3.74 -7.63 1.35
CA ALA A 121 -3.94 -6.41 2.13
C ALA A 121 -3.53 -5.14 1.38
N ALA A 122 -2.46 -5.17 0.60
CA ALA A 122 -2.08 -4.05 -0.26
C ALA A 122 -3.18 -3.77 -1.29
N ASN A 123 -3.72 -4.84 -1.89
CA ASN A 123 -4.82 -4.74 -2.85
C ASN A 123 -6.07 -4.14 -2.18
N ARG A 124 -6.45 -4.63 -1.00
CA ARG A 124 -7.60 -4.12 -0.25
C ARG A 124 -7.44 -2.64 0.09
N LEU A 125 -6.29 -2.26 0.66
CA LEU A 125 -6.03 -0.88 1.06
C LEU A 125 -6.02 0.08 -0.15
N ALA A 126 -5.54 -0.38 -1.31
CA ALA A 126 -5.63 0.37 -2.56
C ALA A 126 -7.08 0.55 -3.06
N GLN A 127 -7.94 -0.47 -2.92
CA GLN A 127 -9.36 -0.31 -3.24
C GLN A 127 -10.08 0.63 -2.26
N GLU A 128 -9.74 0.58 -0.97
CA GLU A 128 -10.27 1.51 0.03
C GLU A 128 -9.88 2.95 -0.32
N TYR A 129 -8.62 3.19 -0.66
CA TYR A 129 -8.16 4.49 -1.17
C TYR A 129 -8.95 4.95 -2.40
N ALA A 130 -9.18 4.06 -3.37
CA ALA A 130 -9.97 4.37 -4.57
C ALA A 130 -11.41 4.79 -4.21
N GLY A 131 -12.01 4.11 -3.23
CA GLY A 131 -13.33 4.44 -2.68
C GLY A 131 -13.35 5.82 -2.02
N GLU A 132 -12.36 6.17 -1.20
CA GLU A 132 -12.25 7.49 -0.57
C GLU A 132 -12.07 8.61 -1.62
N LEU A 133 -11.27 8.35 -2.66
CA LEU A 133 -11.12 9.28 -3.77
C LEU A 133 -12.43 9.52 -4.51
N GLN A 134 -13.20 8.47 -4.78
CA GLN A 134 -14.51 8.61 -5.40
C GLN A 134 -15.48 9.39 -4.50
N GLN A 135 -15.61 9.03 -3.22
CA GLN A 135 -16.48 9.73 -2.26
C GLN A 135 -16.15 11.22 -2.18
N ARG A 136 -14.86 11.57 -2.20
CA ARG A 136 -14.41 12.96 -2.25
C ARG A 136 -14.87 13.67 -3.52
N LEU A 137 -14.72 13.04 -4.68
CA LEU A 137 -15.15 13.62 -5.95
C LEU A 137 -16.68 13.78 -6.03
N GLU A 138 -17.44 12.86 -5.44
CA GLU A 138 -18.89 12.93 -5.34
C GLU A 138 -19.34 14.05 -4.41
N SER A 139 -18.76 14.15 -3.22
CA SER A 139 -19.09 15.20 -2.24
C SER A 139 -18.78 16.62 -2.75
N GLN A 140 -17.81 16.75 -3.65
CA GLN A 140 -17.49 18.02 -4.33
C GLN A 140 -18.28 18.26 -5.63
N GLY A 141 -19.16 17.33 -6.02
CA GLY A 141 -19.91 17.42 -7.28
C GLY A 141 -19.06 17.29 -8.54
N LYS A 142 -17.81 16.82 -8.42
CA LYS A 142 -16.85 16.66 -9.53
C LYS A 142 -17.02 15.33 -10.26
N TRP A 143 -17.59 14.31 -9.61
CA TRP A 143 -17.67 12.94 -10.12
C TRP A 143 -18.26 12.84 -11.53
N SER A 144 -19.37 13.54 -11.81
CA SER A 144 -19.98 13.53 -13.15
C SER A 144 -19.03 14.00 -14.25
N ARG A 145 -18.21 15.03 -13.98
CA ARG A 145 -17.26 15.57 -14.95
C ARG A 145 -16.10 14.60 -15.18
N VAL A 146 -15.62 13.99 -14.10
CA VAL A 146 -14.53 13.01 -14.15
C VAL A 146 -14.95 11.79 -14.97
N ARG A 147 -16.15 11.25 -14.75
CA ARG A 147 -16.71 10.15 -15.54
C ARG A 147 -16.84 10.49 -17.02
N GLN A 148 -17.36 11.67 -17.34
CA GLN A 148 -17.49 12.12 -18.73
C GLN A 148 -16.12 12.16 -19.42
N ALA A 149 -15.11 12.75 -18.76
CA ALA A 149 -13.74 12.80 -19.29
C ALA A 149 -13.10 11.41 -19.45
N ALA A 150 -13.53 10.40 -18.68
CA ALA A 150 -13.09 9.02 -18.83
C ALA A 150 -13.88 8.22 -19.89
N SER A 151 -15.05 8.71 -20.31
CA SER A 151 -15.89 8.08 -21.34
C SER A 151 -15.64 8.57 -22.77
N GLU A 152 -15.00 9.73 -22.90
CA GLU A 152 -14.54 10.31 -24.18
C GLU A 152 -13.24 9.63 -24.67
#